data_AF-K0YDY5-F1
#
_entry.id   AF-K0YDY5-F1
#
_cell.length_a   1.000
_cell.length_b   1.000
_cell.length_c   1.000
_cell.angle_alpha   90.00
_cell.angle_beta   90.00
_cell.angle_gamma   90.00
#
_symmetry.space_group_name_H-M   'P 1'
#
loop_
_entity.id
_entity.type
_entity.pdbx_description
1 polymer ?
#
loop_
_entity_poly.entity_id
_entity_poly.type
_entity_poly.pdbx_seq_one_letter_code
_entity_poly.pdbx_strand_id
1 'polypeptide(L)'
;MGTDKTDPEVVDELYAFAESMGLEPVLVRKETSGFILNRLNIPLLNAGVALFLEGIADIADIDRTWRVSTGAPRGPFETYDIIGFRPVYDIRVAKDPDDEFAKILKKRIDAGKSGIADGEGFYRYDENGNKLGLAEEFVEDGK
;
A
#
# COMPACT_ATOMS: atom_id res chain seq x y z
N MET A 1 4.33 -19.15 -6.87
CA MET A 1 3.29 -20.00 -6.25
C MET A 1 2.83 -20.96 -7.31
N GLY A 2 2.90 -22.27 -7.06
CA GLY A 2 2.31 -23.27 -7.94
C GLY A 2 0.85 -23.55 -7.58
N THR A 3 0.15 -24.20 -8.50
CA THR A 3 -1.09 -24.93 -8.21
C THR A 3 -0.75 -26.39 -7.92
N ASP A 4 -1.72 -27.21 -7.53
CA ASP A 4 -1.54 -28.66 -7.38
C ASP A 4 -1.14 -29.38 -8.69
N LYS A 5 -1.21 -28.68 -9.83
CA LYS A 5 -0.82 -29.18 -11.16
C LYS A 5 0.53 -28.64 -11.65
N THR A 6 1.16 -27.74 -10.90
CA THR A 6 2.45 -27.17 -11.30
C THR A 6 3.55 -28.17 -11.06
N ASP A 7 4.34 -28.46 -12.10
CA ASP A 7 5.50 -29.34 -12.00
C ASP A 7 6.53 -28.74 -11.01
N PRO A 8 7.01 -29.50 -10.01
CA PRO A 8 8.06 -29.06 -9.12
C PRO A 8 9.32 -28.57 -9.84
N GLU A 9 9.70 -29.16 -10.97
CA GLU A 9 10.90 -28.74 -11.73
C GLU A 9 10.74 -27.30 -12.24
N VAL A 10 9.54 -26.92 -12.68
CA VAL A 10 9.23 -25.54 -13.10
C VAL A 10 9.31 -24.56 -11.94
N VAL A 11 8.97 -25.00 -10.72
CA VAL A 11 9.12 -24.16 -9.52
C VAL A 11 10.59 -23.88 -9.25
N ASP A 12 11.44 -24.91 -9.32
CA ASP A 12 12.88 -24.80 -9.07
C ASP A 12 13.56 -23.94 -10.16
N GLU A 13 13.20 -24.13 -11.44
CA GLU A 13 13.71 -23.30 -12.54
C GLU A 13 13.36 -21.82 -12.36
N LEU A 14 12.12 -21.51 -12.00
CA LEU A 14 11.69 -20.12 -11.75
C LEU A 14 12.35 -19.52 -10.51
N TYR A 15 12.63 -20.34 -9.49
CA TYR A 15 13.36 -19.91 -8.31
C TYR A 15 14.78 -19.50 -8.67
N ALA A 16 15.53 -20.37 -9.36
CA ALA A 16 16.88 -20.09 -9.83
C ALA A 16 16.92 -18.89 -10.80
N PHE A 17 15.91 -18.76 -11.67
CA PHE A 17 15.78 -17.62 -12.56
C PHE A 17 15.64 -16.30 -11.78
N ALA A 18 14.82 -16.26 -10.73
CA ALA A 18 14.67 -15.08 -9.89
C ALA A 18 15.97 -14.72 -9.14
N GLU A 19 16.68 -15.71 -8.59
CA GLU A 19 18.00 -15.50 -7.98
C GLU A 19 19.00 -14.94 -8.99
N SER A 20 18.99 -15.43 -10.24
CA SER A 20 19.90 -14.96 -11.30
C SER A 20 19.70 -13.48 -11.66
N MET A 21 18.52 -12.92 -11.38
CA MET A 21 18.22 -11.49 -11.54
C MET A 21 18.59 -10.64 -10.32
N GLY A 22 19.17 -11.24 -9.28
CA GLY A 22 19.47 -10.58 -8.01
C GLY A 22 18.25 -10.33 -7.12
N LEU A 23 17.15 -11.05 -7.37
CA LEU A 23 15.98 -11.03 -6.50
C LEU A 23 16.15 -12.02 -5.35
N GLU A 24 15.38 -11.82 -4.28
CA GLU A 24 15.24 -12.76 -3.16
C GLU A 24 13.89 -13.51 -3.31
N PRO A 25 13.85 -14.65 -4.03
CA PRO A 25 12.60 -15.35 -4.27
C PRO A 25 12.06 -16.05 -3.02
N VAL A 26 10.74 -16.02 -2.87
CA VAL A 26 10.02 -16.69 -1.77
C VAL A 26 9.01 -17.67 -2.33
N LEU A 27 9.13 -18.94 -1.95
CA LEU A 27 8.19 -19.98 -2.37
C LEU A 27 6.92 -19.97 -1.50
N VAL A 28 5.80 -19.56 -2.10
CA VAL A 28 4.47 -19.75 -1.53
C VAL A 28 4.06 -21.22 -1.68
N ARG A 29 4.14 -21.97 -0.57
CA ARG A 29 3.97 -23.44 -0.53
C ARG A 29 2.57 -23.95 -0.85
N LYS A 30 1.54 -23.12 -0.69
CA LYS A 30 0.15 -23.48 -0.97
C LYS A 30 -0.55 -22.36 -1.72
N GLU A 31 -1.34 -22.72 -2.72
CA GLU A 31 -2.14 -21.78 -3.48
C GLU A 31 -3.03 -20.93 -2.57
N THR A 32 -2.94 -19.61 -2.72
CA THR A 32 -3.72 -18.66 -1.93
C THR A 32 -3.88 -17.30 -2.61
N SER A 33 -5.05 -16.69 -2.43
CA SER A 33 -5.28 -15.32 -2.88
C SER A 33 -4.41 -14.33 -2.09
N GLY A 34 -3.74 -13.44 -2.81
CA GLY A 34 -2.88 -12.39 -2.24
C GLY A 34 -1.46 -12.83 -1.86
N PHE A 35 -1.07 -14.08 -2.12
CA PHE A 35 0.25 -14.61 -1.78
C PHE A 35 0.62 -14.32 -0.30
N ILE A 36 1.90 -14.20 0.03
CA ILE A 36 2.35 -13.86 1.39
C ILE A 36 2.18 -12.35 1.63
N LEU A 37 2.74 -11.52 0.73
CA LEU A 37 2.83 -10.07 0.94
C LEU A 37 1.44 -9.42 1.08
N ASN A 38 0.50 -9.64 0.15
CA ASN A 38 -0.78 -8.94 0.24
C ASN A 38 -1.65 -9.47 1.39
N ARG A 39 -1.46 -10.71 1.83
CA ARG A 39 -2.14 -11.24 3.03
C ARG A 39 -1.67 -10.60 4.33
N LEU A 40 -0.43 -10.11 4.38
CA LEU A 40 0.06 -9.30 5.49
C LEU A 40 -0.31 -7.83 5.31
N ASN A 41 -0.09 -7.31 4.10
CA ASN A 41 -0.15 -5.88 3.84
C ASN A 41 -1.59 -5.36 3.78
N ILE A 42 -2.51 -6.02 3.07
CA ILE A 42 -3.89 -5.50 2.94
C ILE A 42 -4.58 -5.34 4.30
N PRO A 43 -4.52 -6.30 5.24
CA PRO A 43 -5.09 -6.11 6.57
C PRO A 43 -4.45 -4.95 7.35
N LEU A 44 -3.12 -4.80 7.29
CA LEU A 44 -2.41 -3.69 7.92
C LEU A 44 -2.89 -2.34 7.36
N LEU A 45 -2.94 -2.21 6.04
CA LEU A 45 -3.39 -0.99 5.39
C LEU A 45 -4.85 -0.66 5.73
N ASN A 46 -5.72 -1.67 5.72
CA ASN A 46 -7.13 -1.49 6.09
C ASN A 46 -7.31 -1.09 7.55
N ALA A 47 -6.46 -1.59 8.47
CA ALA A 47 -6.50 -1.16 9.87
C ALA A 47 -6.12 0.32 10.01
N GLY A 48 -5.12 0.79 9.24
CA GLY A 48 -4.79 2.22 9.17
C GLY A 48 -5.93 3.08 8.62
N VAL A 49 -6.60 2.62 7.55
CA VAL A 49 -7.79 3.29 7.00
C VAL A 49 -8.92 3.38 8.03
N ALA A 50 -9.18 2.30 8.77
CA ALA A 50 -10.22 2.28 9.80
C ALA A 50 -9.95 3.34 10.89
N LEU A 51 -8.73 3.38 11.44
CA LEU A 51 -8.33 4.39 12.44
C LEU A 51 -8.55 5.82 11.95
N PHE A 52 -8.23 6.07 10.68
CA PHE A 52 -8.41 7.38 10.05
C PHE A 52 -9.88 7.74 9.85
N LEU A 53 -10.68 6.84 9.25
CA LEU A 53 -12.10 7.09 8.98
C LEU A 53 -12.94 7.20 10.26
N GLU A 54 -12.54 6.48 11.32
CA GLU A 54 -13.18 6.56 12.64
C GLU A 54 -12.75 7.80 13.43
N GLY A 55 -11.81 8.62 12.91
CA GLY A 55 -11.30 9.81 13.57
C GLY A 55 -10.48 9.53 14.83
N ILE A 56 -9.93 8.32 14.96
CA ILE A 56 -9.13 7.90 16.12
C ILE A 56 -7.74 8.52 16.09
N ALA A 57 -7.15 8.64 14.90
CA ALA A 57 -5.84 9.23 14.67
C ALA A 57 -5.73 9.81 13.26
N ASP A 58 -4.89 10.82 13.09
CA ASP A 58 -4.59 11.37 11.79
C ASP A 58 -3.61 10.46 11.01
N ILE A 59 -3.47 10.73 9.71
CA ILE A 59 -2.59 9.97 8.80
C ILE A 59 -1.14 9.96 9.29
N ALA A 60 -0.65 11.11 9.77
CA ALA A 60 0.74 11.30 10.15
C ALA A 60 1.09 10.52 11.44
N ASP A 61 0.17 10.48 12.39
CA ASP A 61 0.29 9.79 13.67
C ASP A 61 0.12 8.28 13.51
N ILE A 62 -0.78 7.81 12.64
CA ILE A 62 -0.89 6.39 12.29
C ILE A 62 0.43 5.90 11.71
N ASP A 63 0.96 6.60 10.71
CA ASP A 63 2.22 6.24 10.07
C ASP A 63 3.41 6.37 11.02
N ARG A 64 3.48 7.45 11.81
CA ARG A 64 4.54 7.65 12.81
C ARG A 64 4.54 6.55 13.85
N THR A 65 3.37 6.19 14.37
CA THR A 65 3.20 5.11 15.35
C THR A 65 3.75 3.82 14.78
N TRP A 66 3.37 3.47 13.54
CA TRP A 66 3.87 2.27 12.89
C TRP A 66 5.40 2.28 12.73
N ARG A 67 5.97 3.36 12.16
CA ARG A 67 7.42 3.46 11.93
C ARG A 67 8.21 3.39 13.24
N VAL A 68 7.81 4.14 14.26
CA VAL A 68 8.55 4.21 15.54
C VAL A 68 8.46 2.90 16.32
N SER A 69 7.29 2.25 16.34
CA SER A 69 7.10 1.02 17.13
C SER A 69 7.70 -0.23 16.48
N THR A 70 7.73 -0.28 15.14
CA THR A 70 8.17 -1.48 14.41
C THR A 70 9.55 -1.35 13.77
N GLY A 71 10.07 -0.13 13.62
CA GLY A 71 11.25 0.14 12.82
C GLY A 71 11.00 0.06 11.31
N ALA A 72 9.75 -0.06 10.87
CA ALA A 72 9.41 -0.06 9.45
C ALA A 72 9.84 1.27 8.79
N PRO A 73 10.37 1.23 7.56
CA PRO A 73 10.82 2.44 6.87
C PRO A 73 9.66 3.38 6.52
N ARG A 74 8.44 2.83 6.36
CA ARG A 74 7.25 3.56 5.92
C ARG A 74 6.00 3.08 6.66
N GLY A 75 5.05 3.99 6.82
CA GLY A 75 3.73 3.72 7.41
C GLY A 75 2.70 3.22 6.39
N PRO A 76 1.49 2.85 6.84
CA PRO A 76 0.38 2.47 5.97
C PRO A 76 0.04 3.49 4.86
N PHE A 77 -0.07 4.78 5.18
CA PHE A 77 -0.46 5.79 4.18
C PHE A 77 0.69 6.12 3.22
N GLU A 78 1.93 6.17 3.71
CA GLU A 78 3.10 6.19 2.83
C GLU A 78 3.13 4.98 1.88
N THR A 79 2.67 3.80 2.33
CA THR A 79 2.58 2.60 1.48
C THR A 79 1.49 2.74 0.42
N TYR A 80 0.35 3.38 0.73
CA TYR A 80 -0.65 3.71 -0.29
C TYR A 80 -0.10 4.65 -1.37
N ASP A 81 0.70 5.65 -1.00
CA ASP A 81 1.32 6.56 -1.96
C ASP A 81 2.31 5.86 -2.89
N ILE A 82 2.97 4.79 -2.41
CA ILE A 82 3.85 3.95 -3.24
C ILE A 82 3.04 3.07 -4.20
N ILE A 83 1.98 2.43 -3.71
CA ILE A 83 1.11 1.57 -4.52
C ILE A 83 0.43 2.40 -5.62
N GLY A 84 0.10 3.65 -5.30
CA GLY A 84 -0.73 4.52 -6.10
C GLY A 84 -2.21 4.28 -5.81
N PHE A 85 -3.01 5.33 -5.94
CA PHE A 85 -4.41 5.29 -5.50
C PHE A 85 -5.31 4.52 -6.45
N ARG A 86 -4.98 4.43 -7.74
CA ARG A 86 -5.87 3.84 -8.74
C ARG A 86 -6.14 2.34 -8.50
N PRO A 87 -5.13 1.47 -8.32
CA PRO A 87 -5.37 0.06 -8.02
C PRO A 87 -6.18 -0.15 -6.73
N VAL A 88 -5.92 0.70 -5.72
CA VAL A 88 -6.61 0.63 -4.43
C VAL A 88 -8.08 1.01 -4.60
N TYR A 89 -8.35 2.12 -5.30
CA TYR A 89 -9.70 2.56 -5.64
C TYR A 89 -10.48 1.47 -6.36
N ASP A 90 -9.92 0.92 -7.45
CA ASP A 90 -10.60 -0.09 -8.28
C ASP A 90 -10.95 -1.35 -7.47
N ILE A 91 -10.05 -1.82 -6.59
CA ILE A 91 -10.31 -2.98 -5.70
C ILE A 91 -11.42 -2.66 -4.68
N ARG A 92 -11.42 -1.46 -4.10
CA ARG A 92 -12.38 -1.10 -3.06
C ARG A 92 -13.78 -0.93 -3.63
N VAL A 93 -13.95 -0.21 -4.74
CA VAL A 93 -15.28 -0.02 -5.37
C VAL A 93 -15.86 -1.31 -5.94
N ALA A 94 -15.00 -2.25 -6.37
CA ALA A 94 -15.45 -3.57 -6.79
C ALA A 94 -16.04 -4.40 -5.63
N LYS A 95 -15.61 -4.13 -4.40
CA LYS A 95 -16.12 -4.79 -3.19
C LYS A 95 -17.32 -4.05 -2.59
N ASP A 96 -17.25 -2.73 -2.54
CA ASP A 96 -18.26 -1.84 -2.01
C ASP A 96 -18.27 -0.52 -2.81
N PRO A 97 -19.27 -0.30 -3.69
CA PRO A 97 -19.39 0.92 -4.48
C PRO A 97 -19.49 2.21 -3.65
N ASP A 98 -19.92 2.11 -2.39
CA ASP A 98 -20.11 3.24 -1.49
C ASP A 98 -18.95 3.42 -0.49
N ASP A 99 -17.84 2.69 -0.66
CA ASP A 99 -16.68 2.74 0.24
C ASP A 99 -16.14 4.18 0.41
N GLU A 100 -16.16 4.67 1.65
CA GLU A 100 -15.78 6.05 1.99
C GLU A 100 -14.30 6.35 1.67
N PHE A 101 -13.40 5.39 1.89
CA PHE A 101 -12.00 5.59 1.53
C PHE A 101 -11.83 5.67 0.02
N ALA A 102 -12.56 4.86 -0.76
CA ALA A 102 -12.55 4.94 -2.21
C ALA A 102 -13.03 6.30 -2.72
N LYS A 103 -14.02 6.94 -2.08
CA LYS A 103 -14.45 8.31 -2.41
C LYS A 103 -13.33 9.34 -2.20
N ILE A 104 -12.58 9.21 -1.09
CA ILE A 104 -11.39 10.04 -0.83
C ILE A 104 -10.35 9.83 -1.93
N LEU A 105 -9.98 8.58 -2.21
CA LEU A 105 -9.03 8.25 -3.27
C LEU A 105 -9.47 8.79 -4.63
N LYS A 106 -10.76 8.68 -4.97
CA LYS A 106 -11.31 9.18 -6.24
C LYS A 106 -11.11 10.68 -6.40
N LYS A 107 -11.44 11.47 -5.36
CA LYS A 107 -11.23 12.92 -5.37
C LYS A 107 -9.76 13.27 -5.60
N ARG A 108 -8.85 12.53 -4.97
CA ARG A 108 -7.40 12.73 -5.10
C ARG A 108 -6.90 12.34 -6.50
N ILE A 109 -7.35 11.22 -7.05
CA ILE A 109 -7.06 10.78 -8.42
C ILE A 109 -7.52 11.84 -9.44
N ASP A 110 -8.74 12.36 -9.29
CA ASP A 110 -9.30 13.37 -10.20
C ASP A 110 -8.53 14.70 -10.15
N ALA A 111 -7.87 14.99 -9.03
CA ALA A 111 -7.00 16.14 -8.84
C ALA A 111 -5.56 15.91 -9.34
N GLY A 112 -5.24 14.73 -9.89
CA GLY A 112 -3.87 14.38 -10.29
C GLY A 112 -2.91 14.22 -9.12
N LYS A 113 -3.42 13.73 -7.98
CA LYS A 113 -2.68 13.56 -6.72
C LYS A 113 -2.79 12.13 -6.22
N SER A 114 -2.27 11.18 -7.00
CA SER A 114 -2.53 9.75 -6.81
C SER A 114 -1.38 8.96 -6.16
N GLY A 115 -0.36 9.63 -5.63
CA GLY A 115 0.77 8.99 -4.95
C GLY A 115 2.12 9.63 -5.31
N ILE A 116 3.21 8.90 -5.06
CA ILE A 116 4.58 9.37 -5.31
C ILE A 116 4.79 9.74 -6.79
N ALA A 117 4.18 8.98 -7.71
CA ALA A 117 4.32 9.20 -9.15
C ALA A 117 3.83 10.59 -9.62
N ASP A 118 2.89 11.18 -8.89
CA ASP A 118 2.35 12.51 -9.18
C ASP A 118 2.98 13.61 -8.32
N GLY A 119 3.98 13.28 -7.50
CA GLY A 119 4.58 14.19 -6.52
C GLY A 119 3.70 14.47 -5.29
N GLU A 120 2.47 13.97 -5.25
CA GLU A 120 1.56 14.13 -4.12
C GLU A 120 0.53 12.98 -4.03
N GLY A 121 0.40 12.41 -2.84
CA GLY A 121 -0.65 11.48 -2.44
C GLY A 121 -1.23 11.91 -1.09
N PHE A 122 -1.12 11.11 -0.04
CA PHE A 122 -1.35 11.55 1.33
C PHE A 122 -0.26 12.50 1.82
N TYR A 123 0.96 12.32 1.29
CA TYR A 123 2.09 13.21 1.50
C TYR A 123 2.52 13.89 0.20
N ARG A 124 3.30 14.97 0.33
CA ARG A 124 4.01 15.63 -0.77
C ARG A 124 5.42 15.05 -0.90
N TYR A 125 5.90 14.97 -2.13
CA TYR A 125 7.19 14.39 -2.47
C TYR A 125 8.00 15.32 -3.39
N ASP A 126 9.33 15.28 -3.28
CA ASP A 126 10.22 15.93 -4.24
C ASP A 126 10.42 15.08 -5.51
N GLU A 127 11.18 15.59 -6.47
CA GLU A 127 11.51 14.91 -7.73
C GLU A 127 12.25 13.57 -7.53
N ASN A 128 12.85 13.35 -6.36
CA ASN A 128 13.54 12.13 -5.99
C ASN A 128 12.65 11.15 -5.19
N GLY A 129 11.38 11.49 -4.96
CA GLY A 129 10.45 10.70 -4.16
C GLY A 129 10.67 10.82 -2.65
N ASN A 130 11.43 11.82 -2.19
CA ASN A 130 11.60 12.08 -0.76
C ASN A 130 10.38 12.80 -0.21
N LYS A 131 9.93 12.37 0.97
CA LYS A 131 8.77 12.93 1.65
C LYS A 131 9.07 14.35 2.15
N LEU A 132 8.32 15.33 1.66
CA LEU A 132 8.39 16.75 2.05
C LEU A 132 7.48 17.10 3.23
N GLY A 133 6.39 16.35 3.42
CA GLY A 133 5.42 16.58 4.49
C GLY A 133 4.03 16.09 4.10
N LEU A 134 3.07 16.24 5.01
CA LEU A 134 1.68 15.87 4.74
C LEU A 134 1.08 16.78 3.66
N ALA A 135 0.17 16.25 2.84
CA ALA A 135 -0.57 17.07 1.88
C ALA A 135 -1.54 18.01 2.63
N GLU A 136 -1.73 19.22 2.12
CA GLU A 136 -2.44 20.30 2.84
C GLU A 136 -3.86 19.92 3.26
N GLU A 137 -4.55 19.12 2.46
CA GLU A 137 -5.90 18.62 2.74
C GLU A 137 -5.98 17.73 3.99
N PHE A 138 -4.85 17.14 4.40
CA PHE A 138 -4.78 16.26 5.57
C PHE A 138 -4.07 16.90 6.76
N VAL A 139 -3.59 18.14 6.63
CA VAL A 139 -3.07 18.91 7.76
C VAL A 139 -4.27 19.32 8.62
N GLU A 140 -4.36 18.83 9.86
CA GLU A 140 -5.35 19.37 10.79
C GLU A 140 -5.03 20.85 11.07
N ASP A 141 -5.96 21.75 10.74
CA ASP A 141 -5.95 23.12 11.25
C ASP A 141 -6.18 23.07 12.76
N GLY A 142 -5.08 23.01 13.52
CA GLY A 142 -4.96 23.36 14.93
C GLY A 142 -6.12 22.96 15.85
N LYS A 143 -5.92 21.87 16.61
CA LYS A 143 -6.36 21.89 18.02
C LYS A 143 -5.47 22.83 18.82
#